data_AF-A0A319ENY8-F1
#
_entry.id   AF-A0A319ENY8-F1
#
_cell.length_a   1.000
_cell.length_b   1.000
_cell.length_c   1.000
_cell.angle_alpha   90.00
_cell.angle_beta   90.00
_cell.angle_gamma   90.00
#
_symmetry.space_group_name_H-M   'P 1'
#
loop_
_entity.id
_entity.type
_entity.pdbx_description
1 polymer ?
#
loop_
_entity_poly.entity_id
_entity_poly.type
_entity_poly.pdbx_seq_one_letter_code
_entity_poly.pdbx_strand_id
1 'polypeptide(L)'
;MSFRQIAVAGQDCYQLLTDGTVKQYNATSATWEVIDQQEDNVEIVGGTYVGLRRESGHAYKFNRRYWEHLHTGVTRLWGWKDRFWLRKEGSSILWYKGPETHGEWKIRSYYFLTKDLIMVQNNIYQLAENGQISSYCSPEGWTFIDPSTDAIAIATDNNNLFKLQKNGFIYRFKGQENWQLVGSEKNIVEIAGGIAGLFTRHRDGTVYKFLGDLSWQVSDVNTDNVHLAVAASAYRVNDKGEIHRLEATGAWTLLEDNPVVPPEERRTPTGVEPKYTYDGPYNNRSSTLLRIASGAAGQNGLVGALGDAFIKFRVSKGFDVCKVAWCESNTSNSLNYLNDGTVDAAITCSPPAAAAAIDEGIALDPVHYIFREHLLLVGPPSNPANLNPNSDITTMFSTIYRAAVAGNTYPSVLFSHRRDRSTTNLIESTLWKKVNQGPMEINPFPEHINSSSDERDACDASLALHAAANWQQYTLTEYSTYCLNTVHHDRLAIYKRGQDDDPSDLLFMPGYLLVSARARNPILAEQFAAWAAGPEGQAVVDGFKIYNKHSAYSATLGEG
;
A
#
# COMPACT_ATOMS: atom_id res chain seq x y z
N MET A 1 5.61 -33.33 4.85
CA MET A 1 4.33 -32.67 5.24
C MET A 1 3.52 -32.50 3.98
N SER A 2 2.23 -32.79 3.99
CA SER A 2 1.39 -32.64 2.79
C SER A 2 0.50 -31.41 2.90
N PHE A 3 0.21 -30.81 1.74
CA PHE A 3 -0.79 -29.76 1.61
C PHE A 3 -2.15 -30.23 2.15
N ARG A 4 -2.85 -29.35 2.88
CA ARG A 4 -4.21 -29.59 3.38
C ARG A 4 -5.21 -28.61 2.80
N GLN A 5 -4.89 -27.31 2.82
CA GLN A 5 -5.82 -26.27 2.37
C GLN A 5 -5.06 -25.03 1.91
N ILE A 6 -5.64 -24.32 0.93
CA ILE A 6 -5.23 -22.99 0.50
C ILE A 6 -6.27 -21.96 0.93
N ALA A 7 -5.82 -20.79 1.36
CA ALA A 7 -6.67 -19.62 1.52
C ALA A 7 -5.99 -18.40 0.92
N VAL A 8 -6.77 -17.51 0.31
CA VAL A 8 -6.26 -16.29 -0.31
C VAL A 8 -7.00 -15.09 0.27
N ALA A 9 -6.28 -14.04 0.62
CA ALA A 9 -6.88 -12.83 1.17
C ALA A 9 -6.22 -11.58 0.58
N GLY A 10 -6.97 -10.81 -0.20
CA GLY A 10 -6.40 -9.71 -0.98
C GLY A 10 -5.31 -10.22 -1.94
N GLN A 11 -4.07 -9.76 -1.73
CA GLN A 11 -2.88 -10.22 -2.46
C GLN A 11 -2.14 -11.37 -1.78
N ASP A 12 -2.48 -11.69 -0.53
CA ASP A 12 -1.79 -12.69 0.27
C ASP A 12 -2.29 -14.11 -0.03
N CYS A 13 -1.35 -15.07 -0.02
CA CYS A 13 -1.63 -16.49 -0.15
C CYS A 13 -1.18 -17.23 1.10
N TYR A 14 -2.02 -18.14 1.59
CA TYR A 14 -1.78 -18.93 2.79
C TYR A 14 -1.99 -20.41 2.49
N GLN A 15 -1.22 -21.26 3.14
CA GLN A 15 -1.42 -22.70 3.12
C GLN A 15 -1.48 -23.25 4.54
N LEU A 16 -2.34 -24.24 4.72
CA LEU A 16 -2.40 -25.10 5.89
C LEU A 16 -1.85 -26.47 5.47
N LEU A 17 -0.95 -27.02 6.27
CA LEU A 17 -0.40 -28.36 6.10
C LEU A 17 -1.14 -29.36 6.99
N THR A 18 -0.96 -30.65 6.71
CA THR A 18 -1.63 -31.74 7.45
C THR A 18 -1.21 -31.87 8.90
N ASP A 19 -0.07 -31.32 9.29
CA ASP A 19 0.42 -31.27 10.68
C ASP A 19 -0.03 -30.01 11.45
N GLY A 20 -0.91 -29.20 10.86
CA GLY A 20 -1.40 -27.97 11.48
C GLY A 20 -0.52 -26.73 11.23
N THR A 21 0.62 -26.87 10.54
CA THR A 21 1.44 -25.72 10.17
C THR A 21 0.68 -24.80 9.21
N VAL A 22 0.59 -23.51 9.55
CA VAL A 22 0.06 -22.46 8.70
C VAL A 22 1.23 -21.62 8.19
N LYS A 23 1.33 -21.49 6.86
CA LYS A 23 2.32 -20.63 6.22
C LYS A 23 1.67 -19.52 5.41
N GLN A 24 2.30 -18.36 5.38
CA GLN A 24 2.01 -17.26 4.45
C GLN A 24 3.10 -17.19 3.40
N TYR A 25 2.74 -17.03 2.12
CA TYR A 25 3.72 -16.80 1.07
C TYR A 25 4.14 -15.33 1.08
N ASN A 26 5.43 -15.09 1.28
CA ASN A 26 6.02 -13.77 1.12
C ASN A 26 6.49 -13.63 -0.33
N ALA A 27 5.73 -12.88 -1.13
CA ALA A 27 6.00 -12.70 -2.55
C ALA A 27 7.35 -12.04 -2.86
N THR A 28 7.94 -11.33 -1.90
CA THR A 28 9.23 -10.68 -2.08
C THR A 28 10.41 -11.59 -1.81
N SER A 29 10.40 -12.28 -0.68
CA SER A 29 11.46 -13.25 -0.38
C SER A 29 11.27 -14.54 -1.18
N ALA A 30 10.12 -14.71 -1.84
CA ALA A 30 9.70 -15.92 -2.53
C ALA A 30 9.80 -17.16 -1.62
N THR A 31 9.42 -16.99 -0.35
CA THR A 31 9.46 -18.06 0.66
C THR A 31 8.13 -18.18 1.38
N TRP A 32 7.88 -19.37 1.90
CA TRP A 32 6.76 -19.63 2.79
C TRP A 32 7.17 -19.43 4.24
N GLU A 33 6.65 -18.37 4.86
CA GLU A 33 6.90 -18.06 6.26
C GLU A 33 5.88 -18.77 7.16
N VAL A 34 6.36 -19.47 8.19
CA VAL A 34 5.49 -20.11 9.18
C VAL A 34 4.90 -19.03 10.09
N ILE A 35 3.58 -18.93 10.13
CA ILE A 35 2.84 -17.95 10.95
C ILE A 35 2.05 -18.59 12.10
N ASP A 36 1.86 -19.91 12.07
CA ASP A 36 1.34 -20.73 13.18
C ASP A 36 1.81 -22.19 12.97
N GLN A 37 2.04 -22.92 14.06
CA GLN A 37 2.53 -24.31 14.02
C GLN A 37 1.85 -25.21 15.07
N GLN A 38 0.58 -24.93 15.37
CA GLN A 38 -0.19 -25.77 16.30
C GLN A 38 -0.84 -26.95 15.56
N GLU A 39 -0.65 -28.17 16.09
CA GLU A 39 -1.21 -29.41 15.51
C GLU A 39 -2.74 -29.41 15.44
N ASP A 40 -3.40 -28.64 16.32
CA ASP A 40 -4.85 -28.53 16.36
C ASP A 40 -5.42 -27.56 15.31
N ASN A 41 -4.61 -26.93 14.46
CA ASN A 41 -5.08 -26.11 13.34
C ASN A 41 -5.71 -26.98 12.24
N VAL A 42 -6.98 -26.71 11.88
CA VAL A 42 -7.75 -27.62 11.01
C VAL A 42 -8.45 -26.95 9.82
N GLU A 43 -8.59 -25.63 9.83
CA GLU A 43 -9.23 -24.89 8.74
C GLU A 43 -8.68 -23.46 8.69
N ILE A 44 -8.34 -23.01 7.48
CA ILE A 44 -8.04 -21.61 7.18
C ILE A 44 -9.08 -21.05 6.21
N VAL A 45 -9.43 -19.78 6.32
CA VAL A 45 -10.42 -19.15 5.43
C VAL A 45 -9.91 -17.82 4.88
N GLY A 46 -10.14 -17.60 3.59
CA GLY A 46 -9.72 -16.41 2.85
C GLY A 46 -10.76 -15.27 2.89
N GLY A 47 -10.40 -14.11 2.34
CA GLY A 47 -11.23 -12.90 2.35
C GLY A 47 -10.40 -11.61 2.29
N THR A 48 -10.62 -10.69 3.22
CA THR A 48 -9.69 -9.54 3.43
C THR A 48 -8.62 -9.85 4.47
N TYR A 49 -8.91 -10.79 5.37
CA TYR A 49 -7.97 -11.33 6.35
C TYR A 49 -8.05 -12.85 6.29
N VAL A 50 -6.99 -13.54 6.73
CA VAL A 50 -7.06 -14.98 6.93
C VAL A 50 -7.64 -15.29 8.32
N GLY A 51 -8.66 -16.15 8.35
CA GLY A 51 -9.19 -16.74 9.57
C GLY A 51 -8.58 -18.12 9.80
N LEU A 52 -8.44 -18.51 11.06
CA LEU A 52 -7.96 -19.84 11.47
C LEU A 52 -8.93 -20.44 12.47
N ARG A 53 -9.26 -21.71 12.29
CA ARG A 53 -10.02 -22.50 13.25
C ARG A 53 -9.23 -23.71 13.69
N ARG A 54 -9.28 -23.95 15.00
CA ARG A 54 -8.68 -25.11 15.65
C ARG A 54 -9.72 -26.19 15.94
N GLU A 55 -9.25 -27.44 16.06
CA GLU A 55 -10.05 -28.61 16.43
C GLU A 55 -10.67 -28.43 17.83
N SER A 56 -9.95 -27.75 18.72
CA SER A 56 -10.44 -27.28 20.03
C SER A 56 -11.66 -26.33 19.95
N GLY A 57 -12.06 -25.91 18.75
CA GLY A 57 -13.18 -25.00 18.51
C GLY A 57 -12.82 -23.52 18.69
N HIS A 58 -11.55 -23.19 18.92
CA HIS A 58 -11.10 -21.80 18.95
C HIS A 58 -10.97 -21.25 17.53
N ALA A 59 -11.50 -20.05 17.30
CA ALA A 59 -11.37 -19.31 16.04
C ALA A 59 -10.57 -18.04 16.25
N TYR A 60 -9.74 -17.70 15.26
CA TYR A 60 -8.85 -16.56 15.26
C TYR A 60 -8.90 -15.80 13.93
N LYS A 61 -8.54 -14.53 13.98
CA LYS A 61 -8.26 -13.68 12.82
C LYS A 61 -6.79 -13.30 12.84
N PHE A 62 -6.09 -13.46 11.72
CA PHE A 62 -4.74 -12.93 11.60
C PHE A 62 -4.79 -11.45 11.23
N ASN A 63 -4.17 -10.59 12.03
CA ASN A 63 -4.10 -9.14 11.77
C ASN A 63 -2.72 -8.71 11.21
N ARG A 64 -2.01 -9.61 10.52
CA ARG A 64 -0.64 -9.44 10.01
C ARG A 64 0.45 -9.26 11.09
N ARG A 65 0.09 -9.30 12.38
CA ARG A 65 1.03 -9.23 13.52
C ARG A 65 0.86 -10.41 14.48
N TYR A 66 -0.39 -10.81 14.75
CA TYR A 66 -0.74 -11.90 15.66
C TYR A 66 -2.13 -12.46 15.32
N TRP A 67 -2.47 -13.58 15.97
CA TRP A 67 -3.80 -14.17 15.95
C TRP A 67 -4.68 -13.54 17.02
N GLU A 68 -5.67 -12.74 16.60
CA GLU A 68 -6.72 -12.21 17.47
C GLU A 68 -7.76 -13.30 17.70
N HIS A 69 -8.02 -13.65 18.96
CA HIS A 69 -9.06 -14.61 19.31
C HIS A 69 -10.45 -14.03 19.02
N LEU A 70 -11.27 -14.79 18.28
CA LEU A 70 -12.61 -14.38 17.87
C LEU A 70 -13.71 -15.00 18.73
N HIS A 71 -13.65 -16.33 18.92
CA HIS A 71 -14.68 -17.11 19.60
C HIS A 71 -14.20 -18.54 19.93
N THR A 72 -14.92 -19.25 20.81
CA THR A 72 -14.77 -20.69 21.12
C THR A 72 -15.97 -21.53 20.65
N GLY A 73 -15.81 -22.87 20.57
CA GLY A 73 -16.85 -23.80 20.13
C GLY A 73 -17.25 -23.67 18.66
N VAL A 74 -16.37 -23.11 17.83
CA VAL A 74 -16.58 -22.86 16.40
C VAL A 74 -16.32 -24.13 15.59
N THR A 75 -17.22 -24.45 14.65
CA THR A 75 -17.09 -25.57 13.69
C THR A 75 -16.90 -25.12 12.25
N ARG A 76 -17.32 -23.90 11.93
CA ARG A 76 -17.12 -23.25 10.63
C ARG A 76 -16.91 -21.76 10.83
N LEU A 77 -16.04 -21.18 10.01
CA LEU A 77 -15.70 -19.78 10.00
C LEU A 77 -15.85 -19.23 8.57
N TRP A 78 -16.34 -18.01 8.42
CA TRP A 78 -16.31 -17.25 7.17
C TRP A 78 -15.89 -15.82 7.47
N GLY A 79 -15.18 -15.16 6.55
CA GLY A 79 -14.66 -13.82 6.76
C GLY A 79 -14.64 -12.98 5.49
N TRP A 80 -15.08 -11.73 5.58
CA TRP A 80 -14.99 -10.75 4.49
C TRP A 80 -14.80 -9.36 5.09
N LYS A 81 -13.74 -8.64 4.71
CA LYS A 81 -13.39 -7.34 5.32
C LYS A 81 -13.32 -7.43 6.84
N ASP A 82 -14.09 -6.63 7.55
CA ASP A 82 -14.21 -6.58 9.01
C ASP A 82 -15.42 -7.39 9.53
N ARG A 83 -16.00 -8.24 8.68
CA ARG A 83 -17.19 -9.04 8.98
C ARG A 83 -16.83 -10.52 9.08
N PHE A 84 -17.24 -11.15 10.17
CA PHE A 84 -16.98 -12.56 10.46
C PHE A 84 -18.27 -13.29 10.78
N TRP A 85 -18.43 -14.47 10.21
CA TRP A 85 -19.51 -15.41 10.53
C TRP A 85 -18.95 -16.70 11.07
N LEU A 86 -19.68 -17.28 12.01
CA LEU A 86 -19.31 -18.58 12.55
C LEU A 86 -20.54 -19.42 12.85
N ARG A 87 -20.31 -20.73 12.84
CA ARG A 87 -21.27 -21.74 13.30
C ARG A 87 -20.64 -22.54 14.44
N LYS A 88 -21.44 -22.94 15.43
CA LYS A 88 -20.98 -23.74 16.58
C LYS A 88 -21.46 -25.18 16.50
N GLU A 89 -20.72 -26.09 17.13
CA GLU A 89 -21.06 -27.53 17.16
C GLU A 89 -22.42 -27.78 17.80
N GLY A 90 -23.19 -28.72 17.24
CA GLY A 90 -24.52 -29.06 17.73
C GLY A 90 -25.58 -27.94 17.60
N SER A 91 -25.24 -26.81 16.96
CA SER A 91 -26.15 -25.67 16.80
C SER A 91 -26.39 -25.35 15.31
N SER A 92 -27.65 -25.13 14.95
CA SER A 92 -28.04 -24.56 13.65
C SER A 92 -27.98 -23.01 13.67
N ILE A 93 -27.14 -22.46 14.57
CA ILE A 93 -27.08 -21.03 14.85
C ILE A 93 -25.94 -20.40 14.07
N LEU A 94 -26.28 -19.37 13.28
CA LEU A 94 -25.32 -18.56 12.56
C LEU A 94 -25.07 -17.25 13.32
N TRP A 95 -23.83 -17.04 13.73
CA TRP A 95 -23.39 -15.85 14.45
C TRP A 95 -22.70 -14.87 13.50
N TYR A 96 -22.87 -13.58 13.78
CA TYR A 96 -22.33 -12.47 13.02
C TYR A 96 -21.60 -11.48 13.92
N LYS A 97 -20.42 -11.03 13.51
CA LYS A 97 -19.73 -9.86 14.05
C LYS A 97 -19.24 -8.99 12.90
N GLY A 98 -19.48 -7.69 13.01
CA GLY A 98 -19.05 -6.68 12.03
C GLY A 98 -19.37 -5.25 12.49
N PRO A 99 -19.13 -4.24 11.64
CA PRO A 99 -19.31 -2.83 11.98
C PRO A 99 -20.69 -2.48 12.54
N GLU A 100 -21.74 -3.04 11.95
CA GLU A 100 -23.13 -2.79 12.35
C GLU A 100 -23.52 -3.41 13.69
N THR A 101 -22.67 -4.29 14.23
CA THR A 101 -22.86 -4.88 15.56
C THR A 101 -22.01 -4.21 16.62
N HIS A 102 -21.28 -3.15 16.26
CA HIS A 102 -20.36 -2.43 17.16
C HIS A 102 -19.38 -3.38 17.87
N GLY A 103 -18.92 -4.42 17.15
CA GLY A 103 -17.97 -5.41 17.66
C GLY A 103 -18.57 -6.56 18.47
N GLU A 104 -19.88 -6.61 18.67
CA GLU A 104 -20.55 -7.71 19.38
C GLU A 104 -20.98 -8.85 18.46
N TRP A 105 -20.94 -10.08 18.97
CA TRP A 105 -21.53 -11.22 18.27
C TRP A 105 -23.05 -11.22 18.39
N LYS A 106 -23.75 -11.13 17.26
CA LYS A 106 -25.22 -11.22 17.17
C LYS A 106 -25.64 -12.45 16.40
N ILE A 107 -26.74 -13.08 16.82
CA ILE A 107 -27.33 -14.21 16.11
C ILE A 107 -28.09 -13.69 14.89
N ARG A 108 -27.84 -14.29 13.73
CA ARG A 108 -28.54 -13.97 12.46
C ARG A 108 -29.47 -15.07 12.00
N SER A 109 -29.35 -16.27 12.57
CA SER A 109 -30.22 -17.40 12.25
C SER A 109 -30.16 -18.48 13.34
N TYR A 110 -31.25 -19.22 13.53
CA TYR A 110 -31.38 -20.31 14.52
C TYR A 110 -31.63 -21.71 13.89
N TYR A 111 -31.89 -21.79 12.58
CA TYR A 111 -32.38 -23.01 11.91
C TYR A 111 -31.73 -23.24 10.54
N PHE A 112 -30.42 -22.97 10.40
CA PHE A 112 -29.77 -23.02 9.10
C PHE A 112 -28.66 -24.07 9.00
N LEU A 113 -28.77 -24.93 7.98
CA LEU A 113 -27.72 -25.82 7.50
C LEU A 113 -26.85 -25.08 6.48
N THR A 114 -26.13 -24.06 6.94
CA THR A 114 -25.24 -23.28 6.09
C THR A 114 -24.04 -24.12 5.67
N LYS A 115 -23.94 -24.40 4.37
CA LYS A 115 -22.80 -25.07 3.74
C LYS A 115 -21.71 -24.06 3.43
N ASP A 116 -22.09 -22.96 2.80
CA ASP A 116 -21.16 -21.90 2.40
C ASP A 116 -21.83 -20.51 2.41
N LEU A 117 -21.00 -19.48 2.50
CA LEU A 117 -21.40 -18.09 2.63
C LEU A 117 -20.47 -17.20 1.80
N ILE A 118 -21.07 -16.31 1.03
CA ILE A 118 -20.33 -15.37 0.18
C ILE A 118 -20.92 -13.98 0.24
N MET A 119 -20.06 -12.98 0.10
CA MET A 119 -20.46 -11.58 0.06
C MET A 119 -20.27 -11.02 -1.33
N VAL A 120 -21.32 -10.45 -1.89
CA VAL A 120 -21.27 -9.71 -3.16
C VAL A 120 -21.60 -8.27 -2.81
N GLN A 121 -20.61 -7.39 -2.94
CA GLN A 121 -20.69 -6.01 -2.46
C GLN A 121 -21.09 -5.95 -0.98
N ASN A 122 -22.32 -5.53 -0.66
CA ASN A 122 -22.85 -5.46 0.70
C ASN A 122 -23.89 -6.55 1.00
N ASN A 123 -24.24 -7.38 0.02
CA ASN A 123 -25.24 -8.42 0.14
C ASN A 123 -24.58 -9.75 0.47
N ILE A 124 -25.28 -10.52 1.30
CA ILE A 124 -24.81 -11.79 1.83
C ILE A 124 -25.64 -12.88 1.20
N TYR A 125 -24.98 -13.88 0.64
CA TYR A 125 -25.62 -15.04 0.05
C TYR A 125 -25.12 -16.31 0.71
N GLN A 126 -26.02 -17.27 0.80
CA GLN A 126 -25.76 -18.53 1.47
C GLN A 126 -26.16 -19.69 0.58
N LEU A 127 -25.28 -20.68 0.52
CA LEU A 127 -25.58 -22.00 0.04
C LEU A 127 -25.95 -22.89 1.24
N ALA A 128 -27.11 -23.52 1.21
CA ALA A 128 -27.51 -24.52 2.18
C ALA A 128 -26.95 -25.91 1.83
N GLU A 129 -26.85 -26.80 2.82
CA GLU A 129 -26.39 -28.19 2.62
C GLU A 129 -27.27 -28.97 1.62
N ASN A 130 -28.55 -28.60 1.48
CA ASN A 130 -29.46 -29.19 0.52
C ASN A 130 -29.35 -28.56 -0.90
N GLY A 131 -28.50 -27.55 -1.10
CA GLY A 131 -28.28 -26.90 -2.39
C GLY A 131 -29.11 -25.64 -2.65
N GLN A 132 -30.01 -25.26 -1.73
CA GLN A 132 -30.78 -24.01 -1.88
C GLN A 132 -29.91 -22.78 -1.64
N ILE A 133 -30.23 -21.67 -2.34
CA ILE A 133 -29.52 -20.40 -2.18
C ILE A 133 -30.47 -19.34 -1.63
N SER A 134 -30.01 -18.65 -0.59
CA SER A 134 -30.73 -17.54 0.05
C SER A 134 -29.88 -16.28 0.11
N SER A 135 -30.54 -15.12 0.12
CA SER A 135 -29.92 -13.83 0.41
C SER A 135 -30.34 -13.32 1.78
N TYR A 136 -29.44 -12.68 2.52
CA TYR A 136 -29.76 -12.04 3.79
C TYR A 136 -29.98 -10.54 3.60
N CYS A 137 -31.13 -10.05 4.08
CA CYS A 137 -31.46 -8.63 4.16
C CYS A 137 -31.73 -8.28 5.63
N SER A 138 -30.93 -7.39 6.23
CA SER A 138 -31.20 -6.88 7.57
C SER A 138 -32.27 -5.78 7.50
N PRO A 139 -33.33 -5.79 8.34
CA PRO A 139 -33.60 -6.70 9.46
C PRO A 139 -34.48 -7.92 9.12
N GLU A 140 -34.96 -8.02 7.89
CA GLU A 140 -36.02 -8.95 7.43
C GLU A 140 -35.63 -10.44 7.46
N GLY A 141 -34.33 -10.75 7.48
CA GLY A 141 -33.82 -12.11 7.59
C GLY A 141 -33.38 -12.70 6.25
N TRP A 142 -33.51 -14.02 6.12
CA TRP A 142 -33.09 -14.78 4.95
C TRP A 142 -34.26 -15.00 3.99
N THR A 143 -34.04 -14.72 2.71
CA THR A 143 -35.02 -14.94 1.64
C THR A 143 -34.42 -15.87 0.60
N PHE A 144 -35.17 -16.90 0.17
CA PHE A 144 -34.74 -17.79 -0.91
C PHE A 144 -34.67 -17.01 -2.23
N ILE A 145 -33.56 -17.17 -2.94
CA ILE A 145 -33.37 -16.63 -4.30
C ILE A 145 -33.16 -17.74 -5.34
N ASP A 146 -32.94 -18.96 -4.86
CA ASP A 146 -32.96 -20.18 -5.64
C ASP A 146 -33.45 -21.33 -4.75
N PRO A 147 -34.71 -21.78 -4.93
CA PRO A 147 -35.25 -22.90 -4.17
C PRO A 147 -34.78 -24.26 -4.71
N SER A 148 -34.03 -24.32 -5.82
CA SER A 148 -33.47 -25.57 -6.35
C SER A 148 -32.48 -26.21 -5.37
N THR A 149 -32.36 -27.53 -5.44
CA THR A 149 -31.43 -28.34 -4.63
C THR A 149 -30.20 -28.81 -5.43
N ASP A 150 -29.97 -28.20 -6.60
CA ASP A 150 -28.94 -28.63 -7.54
C ASP A 150 -27.60 -27.92 -7.35
N ALA A 151 -27.56 -26.78 -6.65
CA ALA A 151 -26.31 -26.05 -6.45
C ALA A 151 -25.37 -26.79 -5.49
N ILE A 152 -24.09 -26.86 -5.85
CA ILE A 152 -23.04 -27.52 -5.07
C ILE A 152 -21.96 -26.56 -4.59
N ALA A 153 -21.80 -25.42 -5.25
CA ALA A 153 -20.86 -24.37 -4.89
C ALA A 153 -21.38 -22.99 -5.33
N ILE A 154 -20.92 -21.95 -4.66
CA ILE A 154 -21.16 -20.54 -5.02
C ILE A 154 -19.82 -19.80 -5.09
N ALA A 155 -19.73 -18.79 -5.95
CA ALA A 155 -18.54 -17.96 -6.10
C ALA A 155 -18.92 -16.50 -6.43
N THR A 156 -17.99 -15.57 -6.24
CA THR A 156 -18.19 -14.15 -6.59
C THR A 156 -16.96 -13.58 -7.27
N ASP A 157 -17.15 -12.74 -8.28
CA ASP A 157 -16.10 -11.88 -8.85
C ASP A 157 -16.08 -10.48 -8.19
N ASN A 158 -16.57 -10.40 -6.95
CA ASN A 158 -16.85 -9.18 -6.18
C ASN A 158 -18.12 -8.40 -6.60
N ASN A 159 -18.61 -8.56 -7.84
CA ASN A 159 -19.77 -7.83 -8.36
C ASN A 159 -20.99 -8.72 -8.64
N ASN A 160 -20.77 -9.99 -8.97
CA ASN A 160 -21.77 -10.94 -9.37
C ASN A 160 -21.74 -12.17 -8.45
N LEU A 161 -22.90 -12.80 -8.28
CA LEU A 161 -23.03 -14.12 -7.67
C LEU A 161 -23.10 -15.18 -8.75
N PHE A 162 -22.32 -16.25 -8.59
CA PHE A 162 -22.37 -17.43 -9.43
C PHE A 162 -22.70 -18.68 -8.62
N LYS A 163 -23.39 -19.63 -9.25
CA LYS A 163 -23.61 -20.98 -8.71
C LYS A 163 -23.14 -22.03 -9.70
N LEU A 164 -22.57 -23.11 -9.19
CA LEU A 164 -22.28 -24.34 -9.92
C LEU A 164 -23.30 -25.41 -9.51
N GLN A 165 -23.91 -26.07 -10.50
CA GLN A 165 -24.87 -27.15 -10.27
C GLN A 165 -24.23 -28.54 -10.43
N LYS A 166 -24.89 -29.58 -9.88
CA LYS A 166 -24.47 -30.99 -9.95
C LYS A 166 -24.20 -31.51 -11.37
N ASN A 167 -24.84 -30.92 -12.38
CA ASN A 167 -24.70 -31.28 -13.79
C ASN A 167 -23.52 -30.57 -14.51
N GLY A 168 -22.75 -29.73 -13.79
CA GLY A 168 -21.64 -28.94 -14.32
C GLY A 168 -22.04 -27.53 -14.80
N PHE A 169 -23.34 -27.20 -14.84
CA PHE A 169 -23.77 -25.91 -15.36
C PHE A 169 -23.51 -24.78 -14.37
N ILE A 170 -23.10 -23.63 -14.91
CA ILE A 170 -22.83 -22.40 -14.16
C ILE A 170 -23.87 -21.35 -14.52
N TYR A 171 -24.39 -20.71 -13.48
CA TYR A 171 -25.33 -19.61 -13.64
C TYR A 171 -24.85 -18.37 -12.90
N ARG A 172 -25.09 -17.20 -13.51
CA ARG A 172 -24.91 -15.87 -12.93
C ARG A 172 -26.26 -15.32 -12.44
N PHE A 173 -26.30 -14.82 -11.21
CA PHE A 173 -27.49 -14.16 -10.67
C PHE A 173 -27.68 -12.77 -11.29
N LYS A 174 -28.92 -12.46 -11.71
CA LYS A 174 -29.29 -11.16 -12.31
C LYS A 174 -30.25 -10.35 -11.45
N GLY A 175 -30.56 -10.81 -10.23
CA GLY A 175 -31.55 -10.20 -9.34
C GLY A 175 -32.94 -10.84 -9.48
N GLN A 176 -33.80 -10.67 -8.48
CA GLN A 176 -35.21 -11.12 -8.48
C GLN A 176 -35.38 -12.60 -8.92
N GLU A 177 -34.62 -13.52 -8.32
CA GLU A 177 -34.63 -14.96 -8.64
C GLU A 177 -34.21 -15.33 -10.08
N ASN A 178 -33.74 -14.36 -10.87
CA ASN A 178 -33.32 -14.59 -12.24
C ASN A 178 -31.86 -15.08 -12.31
N TRP A 179 -31.67 -16.23 -12.96
CA TRP A 179 -30.37 -16.87 -13.15
C TRP A 179 -30.08 -17.05 -14.64
N GLN A 180 -28.99 -16.45 -15.11
CA GLN A 180 -28.52 -16.57 -16.48
C GLN A 180 -27.50 -17.70 -16.60
N LEU A 181 -27.71 -18.65 -17.52
CA LEU A 181 -26.72 -19.66 -17.86
C LEU A 181 -25.47 -18.99 -18.47
N VAL A 182 -24.30 -19.26 -17.89
CA VAL A 182 -23.00 -18.72 -18.35
C VAL A 182 -21.97 -19.81 -18.64
N GLY A 183 -22.23 -21.06 -18.26
CA GLY A 183 -21.41 -22.22 -18.62
C GLY A 183 -22.26 -23.48 -18.67
N SER A 184 -22.11 -24.27 -19.73
CA SER A 184 -22.93 -25.46 -20.01
C SER A 184 -22.13 -26.75 -20.18
N GLU A 185 -20.84 -26.72 -19.85
CA GLU A 185 -19.97 -27.89 -19.92
C GLU A 185 -20.21 -28.84 -18.74
N LYS A 186 -20.27 -30.14 -19.00
CA LYS A 186 -20.64 -31.15 -17.99
C LYS A 186 -19.48 -31.66 -17.14
N ASN A 187 -18.26 -31.26 -17.47
CA ASN A 187 -17.03 -31.65 -16.78
C ASN A 187 -16.60 -30.64 -15.70
N ILE A 188 -17.28 -29.52 -15.51
CA ILE A 188 -16.93 -28.53 -14.48
C ILE A 188 -17.19 -29.11 -13.09
N VAL A 189 -16.18 -29.06 -12.22
CA VAL A 189 -16.25 -29.61 -10.85
C VAL A 189 -16.01 -28.59 -9.75
N GLU A 190 -15.47 -27.41 -10.10
CA GLU A 190 -15.14 -26.36 -9.14
C GLU A 190 -15.28 -24.98 -9.80
N ILE A 191 -15.76 -24.02 -9.03
CA ILE A 191 -15.76 -22.59 -9.36
C ILE A 191 -15.05 -21.83 -8.25
N ALA A 192 -14.22 -20.85 -8.61
CA ALA A 192 -13.59 -19.94 -7.68
C ALA A 192 -13.59 -18.53 -8.27
N GLY A 193 -13.85 -17.52 -7.45
CA GLY A 193 -13.97 -16.15 -7.92
C GLY A 193 -13.36 -15.14 -6.96
N GLY A 194 -12.87 -14.04 -7.52
CA GLY A 194 -12.37 -12.88 -6.80
C GLY A 194 -12.20 -11.70 -7.74
N ILE A 195 -11.38 -10.72 -7.34
CA ILE A 195 -11.07 -9.53 -8.16
C ILE A 195 -10.41 -9.93 -9.49
N ALA A 196 -9.63 -11.02 -9.53
CA ALA A 196 -9.02 -11.55 -10.75
C ALA A 196 -10.04 -12.10 -11.78
N GLY A 197 -11.31 -12.24 -11.39
CA GLY A 197 -12.40 -12.78 -12.19
C GLY A 197 -12.91 -14.13 -11.66
N LEU A 198 -13.71 -14.82 -12.49
CA LEU A 198 -14.24 -16.14 -12.21
C LEU A 198 -13.43 -17.19 -12.97
N PHE A 199 -13.06 -18.27 -12.29
CA PHE A 199 -12.33 -19.41 -12.83
C PHE A 199 -13.06 -20.71 -12.56
N THR A 200 -12.89 -21.67 -13.46
CA THR A 200 -13.40 -23.04 -13.32
C THR A 200 -12.28 -24.04 -13.38
N ARG A 201 -12.45 -25.15 -12.68
CA ARG A 201 -11.67 -26.36 -12.90
C ARG A 201 -12.57 -27.45 -13.45
N HIS A 202 -12.10 -28.08 -14.51
CA HIS A 202 -12.77 -29.22 -15.12
C HIS A 202 -12.28 -30.53 -14.50
N ARG A 203 -13.03 -31.60 -14.70
CA ARG A 203 -12.75 -32.94 -14.14
C ARG A 203 -11.43 -33.51 -14.61
N ASP A 204 -10.98 -33.12 -15.80
CA ASP A 204 -9.67 -33.49 -16.36
C ASP A 204 -8.52 -32.64 -15.82
N GLY A 205 -8.78 -31.69 -14.90
CA GLY A 205 -7.80 -30.79 -14.31
C GLY A 205 -7.62 -29.47 -15.05
N THR A 206 -8.12 -29.31 -16.29
CA THR A 206 -7.95 -28.05 -17.02
C THR A 206 -8.67 -26.87 -16.33
N VAL A 207 -8.10 -25.68 -16.46
CA VAL A 207 -8.59 -24.45 -15.81
C VAL A 207 -8.99 -23.42 -16.86
N TYR A 208 -10.16 -22.83 -16.71
CA TYR A 208 -10.67 -21.80 -17.61
C TYR A 208 -10.98 -20.51 -16.85
N LYS A 209 -10.77 -19.37 -17.52
CA LYS A 209 -11.15 -18.04 -17.06
C LYS A 209 -12.41 -17.57 -17.79
N PHE A 210 -13.37 -17.05 -17.03
CA PHE A 210 -14.57 -16.44 -17.59
C PHE A 210 -14.27 -15.07 -18.19
N LEU A 211 -14.66 -14.83 -19.44
CA LEU A 211 -14.49 -13.55 -20.13
C LEU A 211 -15.79 -12.74 -20.22
N GLY A 212 -16.95 -13.35 -19.91
CA GLY A 212 -18.26 -12.72 -20.01
C GLY A 212 -19.24 -13.51 -20.86
N ASP A 213 -20.53 -13.37 -20.54
CA ASP A 213 -21.66 -14.08 -21.17
C ASP A 213 -21.49 -15.61 -21.21
N LEU A 214 -21.16 -16.19 -22.36
CA LEU A 214 -20.87 -17.63 -22.52
C LEU A 214 -19.40 -17.89 -22.91
N SER A 215 -18.54 -16.87 -22.83
CA SER A 215 -17.16 -16.92 -23.26
C SER A 215 -16.22 -17.34 -22.13
N TRP A 216 -15.44 -18.39 -22.40
CA TRP A 216 -14.43 -18.96 -21.51
C TRP A 216 -13.12 -19.13 -22.26
N GLN A 217 -12.01 -18.80 -21.62
CA GLN A 217 -10.67 -18.96 -22.17
C GLN A 217 -9.90 -19.98 -21.34
N VAL A 218 -9.21 -20.91 -22.01
CA VAL A 218 -8.27 -21.81 -21.35
C VAL A 218 -7.20 -20.97 -20.65
N SER A 219 -7.08 -21.13 -19.34
CA SER A 219 -6.08 -20.44 -18.52
C SER A 219 -4.94 -21.38 -18.13
N ASP A 220 -5.23 -22.66 -17.89
CA ASP A 220 -4.22 -23.68 -17.63
C ASP A 220 -4.64 -25.00 -18.30
N VAL A 221 -3.74 -25.61 -19.07
CA VAL A 221 -3.94 -26.90 -19.75
C VAL A 221 -3.49 -28.10 -18.91
N ASN A 222 -2.80 -27.86 -17.79
CA ASN A 222 -2.29 -28.93 -16.95
C ASN A 222 -3.44 -29.72 -16.34
N THR A 223 -3.28 -31.05 -16.29
CA THR A 223 -4.31 -31.98 -15.82
C THR A 223 -4.13 -32.38 -14.36
N ASP A 224 -3.05 -31.92 -13.72
CA ASP A 224 -2.70 -32.21 -12.33
C ASP A 224 -3.42 -31.29 -11.33
N ASN A 225 -4.23 -30.33 -11.79
CA ASN A 225 -4.93 -29.38 -10.90
C ASN A 225 -6.01 -30.06 -10.07
N VAL A 226 -5.98 -29.82 -8.77
CA VAL A 226 -6.95 -30.38 -7.80
C VAL A 226 -7.74 -29.31 -7.05
N HIS A 227 -7.25 -28.07 -6.95
CA HIS A 227 -7.95 -26.97 -6.27
C HIS A 227 -7.70 -25.61 -6.92
N LEU A 228 -8.67 -24.70 -6.76
CA LEU A 228 -8.58 -23.30 -7.11
C LEU A 228 -8.88 -22.38 -5.92
N ALA A 229 -8.19 -21.25 -5.86
CA ALA A 229 -8.50 -20.16 -4.95
C ALA A 229 -8.28 -18.82 -5.65
N VAL A 230 -9.21 -17.87 -5.54
CA VAL A 230 -9.14 -16.61 -6.30
C VAL A 230 -9.42 -15.42 -5.38
N ALA A 231 -8.53 -14.43 -5.41
CA ALA A 231 -8.68 -13.12 -4.77
C ALA A 231 -8.21 -12.02 -5.73
N ALA A 232 -7.17 -11.24 -5.38
CA ALA A 232 -6.55 -10.29 -6.32
C ALA A 232 -5.85 -11.00 -7.49
N SER A 233 -5.36 -12.21 -7.27
CA SER A 233 -4.84 -13.14 -8.28
C SER A 233 -5.57 -14.48 -8.20
N ALA A 234 -5.45 -15.30 -9.24
CA ALA A 234 -5.89 -16.69 -9.23
C ALA A 234 -4.74 -17.60 -8.81
N TYR A 235 -5.07 -18.63 -8.03
CA TYR A 235 -4.14 -19.64 -7.54
C TYR A 235 -4.69 -21.02 -7.86
N ARG A 236 -3.81 -21.91 -8.31
CA ARG A 236 -4.11 -23.34 -8.50
C ARG A 236 -3.22 -24.19 -7.63
N VAL A 237 -3.72 -25.35 -7.22
CA VAL A 237 -2.94 -26.37 -6.50
C VAL A 237 -2.96 -27.63 -7.33
N ASN A 238 -1.81 -28.26 -7.53
CA ASN A 238 -1.74 -29.57 -8.19
C ASN A 238 -1.81 -30.75 -7.23
N ASP A 239 -1.84 -31.97 -7.78
CA ASP A 239 -1.95 -33.23 -7.05
C ASP A 239 -0.76 -33.52 -6.10
N LYS A 240 0.36 -32.82 -6.27
CA LYS A 240 1.51 -32.85 -5.34
C LYS A 240 1.36 -31.86 -4.18
N GLY A 241 0.37 -30.97 -4.22
CA GLY A 241 0.20 -29.89 -3.25
C GLY A 241 1.00 -28.62 -3.58
N GLU A 242 1.55 -28.52 -4.79
CA GLU A 242 2.31 -27.36 -5.26
C GLU A 242 1.33 -26.24 -5.67
N ILE A 243 1.55 -25.03 -5.12
CA ILE A 243 0.67 -23.88 -5.33
C ILE A 243 1.25 -23.00 -6.43
N HIS A 244 0.49 -22.71 -7.49
CA HIS A 244 0.90 -21.79 -8.54
C HIS A 244 -0.01 -20.56 -8.57
N ARG A 245 0.57 -19.39 -8.83
CA ARG A 245 -0.12 -18.11 -8.99
C ARG A 245 -0.18 -17.69 -10.46
N LEU A 246 -1.32 -17.18 -10.89
CA LEU A 246 -1.50 -16.58 -12.21
C LEU A 246 -0.88 -15.17 -12.23
N GLU A 247 0.08 -14.97 -13.11
CA GLU A 247 0.74 -13.68 -13.35
C GLU A 247 -0.03 -12.82 -14.35
N ALA A 248 0.26 -11.51 -14.37
CA ALA A 248 -0.37 -10.57 -15.31
C ALA A 248 -0.14 -10.92 -16.79
N THR A 249 0.95 -11.65 -17.10
CA THR A 249 1.26 -12.18 -18.44
C THR A 249 0.32 -13.31 -18.88
N GLY A 250 -0.48 -13.87 -17.95
CA GLY A 250 -1.28 -15.07 -18.16
C GLY A 250 -0.54 -16.38 -17.87
N ALA A 251 0.72 -16.31 -17.44
CA ALA A 251 1.49 -17.50 -17.07
C ALA A 251 1.23 -17.92 -15.61
N TRP A 252 1.26 -19.23 -15.35
CA TRP A 252 1.20 -19.78 -13.99
C TRP A 252 2.61 -20.01 -13.45
N THR A 253 2.93 -19.38 -12.33
CA THR A 253 4.25 -19.49 -11.67
C THR A 253 4.12 -20.27 -10.37
N LEU A 254 4.96 -21.28 -10.19
CA LEU A 254 5.03 -22.07 -8.96
C LEU A 254 5.55 -21.19 -7.80
N LEU A 255 4.85 -21.24 -6.66
CA LEU A 255 5.27 -20.63 -5.40
C LEU A 255 6.18 -21.62 -4.64
N GLU A 256 7.43 -21.72 -5.09
CA GLU A 256 8.43 -22.59 -4.46
C GLU A 256 8.84 -22.06 -3.08
N ASP A 257 9.19 -22.97 -2.17
CA ASP A 257 9.98 -22.64 -0.98
C ASP A 257 11.45 -22.55 -1.41
N ASN A 258 11.73 -21.63 -2.33
CA ASN A 258 13.10 -21.31 -2.72
C ASN A 258 13.53 -20.17 -1.79
N PRO A 259 14.31 -20.44 -0.72
CA PRO A 259 15.06 -19.35 -0.12
C PRO A 259 15.80 -18.72 -1.28
N VAL A 260 15.45 -17.48 -1.60
CA VAL A 260 16.25 -16.67 -2.50
C VAL A 260 17.64 -16.73 -1.88
N VAL A 261 18.54 -17.51 -2.52
CA VAL A 261 19.97 -17.30 -2.40
C VAL A 261 20.08 -15.78 -2.54
N PRO A 262 20.54 -15.05 -1.51
CA PRO A 262 20.52 -13.60 -1.53
C PRO A 262 21.08 -13.19 -2.88
N PRO A 263 20.37 -12.36 -3.66
CA PRO A 263 20.57 -12.31 -5.10
C PRO A 263 21.99 -11.86 -5.42
N GLU A 264 22.91 -12.81 -5.54
CA GLU A 264 24.13 -12.66 -6.30
C GLU A 264 23.69 -12.90 -7.75
N GLU A 265 23.72 -11.80 -8.51
CA GLU A 265 23.40 -11.71 -9.94
C GLU A 265 21.96 -11.40 -10.37
N ARG A 266 21.12 -10.80 -9.51
CA ARG A 266 20.28 -9.71 -10.05
C ARG A 266 21.19 -8.50 -10.13
N ARG A 267 21.57 -8.10 -11.35
CA ARG A 267 22.35 -6.88 -11.56
C ARG A 267 21.74 -5.78 -10.70
N THR A 268 22.47 -5.35 -9.68
CA THR A 268 22.30 -4.03 -9.08
C THR A 268 22.26 -3.04 -10.24
N PRO A 269 21.16 -2.33 -10.50
CA PRO A 269 21.36 -0.94 -10.84
C PRO A 269 22.02 -0.32 -9.59
N THR A 270 23.33 -0.08 -9.73
CA THR A 270 24.25 0.72 -8.89
C THR A 270 23.91 0.90 -7.40
N GLY A 271 24.82 0.58 -6.47
CA GLY A 271 25.77 1.60 -6.00
C GLY A 271 25.22 2.57 -4.94
N VAL A 272 23.92 2.57 -4.64
CA VAL A 272 23.33 3.52 -3.67
C VAL A 272 23.60 3.07 -2.23
N GLU A 273 24.67 3.61 -1.64
CA GLU A 273 24.97 3.44 -0.22
C GLU A 273 24.01 4.27 0.65
N PRO A 274 23.51 3.72 1.79
CA PRO A 274 22.77 4.52 2.76
C PRO A 274 23.61 5.71 3.22
N LYS A 275 23.00 6.90 3.23
CA LYS A 275 23.65 8.10 3.79
C LYS A 275 23.77 7.98 5.31
N TYR A 276 22.74 7.41 5.96
CA TYR A 276 22.77 7.05 7.37
C TYR A 276 21.99 5.76 7.61
N THR A 277 22.42 5.01 8.63
CA THR A 277 21.72 3.83 9.15
C THR A 277 21.44 4.04 10.63
N TYR A 278 20.20 3.84 11.02
CA TYR A 278 19.65 4.04 12.35
C TYR A 278 19.39 2.68 13.00
N ASP A 279 19.89 2.52 14.22
CA ASP A 279 19.82 1.29 15.01
C ASP A 279 18.94 1.45 16.28
N GLY A 280 18.32 2.62 16.47
CA GLY A 280 17.64 2.96 17.72
C GLY A 280 18.60 2.96 18.92
N PRO A 281 18.10 2.71 20.15
CA PRO A 281 18.95 2.60 21.34
C PRO A 281 19.69 1.27 21.43
N TYR A 282 19.54 0.39 20.42
CA TYR A 282 20.03 -0.97 20.43
C TYR A 282 21.26 -1.07 19.53
N ASN A 283 22.45 -0.78 20.07
CA ASN A 283 23.75 -0.90 19.39
C ASN A 283 24.00 -2.36 18.92
N ASN A 284 23.41 -2.80 17.81
CA ASN A 284 23.32 -4.22 17.46
C ASN A 284 23.84 -4.57 16.06
N ARG A 285 23.99 -5.89 15.84
CA ARG A 285 24.48 -6.54 14.61
C ARG A 285 23.37 -7.15 13.75
N SER A 286 22.13 -6.67 13.84
CA SER A 286 21.02 -7.18 13.04
C SER A 286 21.32 -7.04 11.56
N SER A 287 21.09 -8.12 10.80
CA SER A 287 21.20 -8.13 9.34
C SER A 287 19.92 -7.64 8.65
N THR A 288 18.81 -7.50 9.38
CA THR A 288 17.54 -7.01 8.84
C THR A 288 17.58 -5.49 8.71
N LEU A 289 17.51 -4.98 7.48
CA LEU A 289 17.65 -3.56 7.16
C LEU A 289 16.48 -3.07 6.29
N LEU A 290 15.70 -2.12 6.81
CA LEU A 290 14.71 -1.39 6.03
C LEU A 290 15.37 -0.19 5.33
N ARG A 291 15.33 -0.12 4.00
CA ARG A 291 15.92 0.97 3.22
C ARG A 291 14.83 1.94 2.75
N ILE A 292 14.96 3.22 3.09
CA ILE A 292 14.00 4.27 2.79
C ILE A 292 14.66 5.34 1.92
N ALA A 293 14.14 5.57 0.72
CA ALA A 293 14.52 6.68 -0.14
C ALA A 293 13.80 7.97 0.26
N SER A 294 14.54 9.07 0.43
CA SER A 294 13.94 10.39 0.63
C SER A 294 14.94 11.52 0.37
N GLY A 295 14.43 12.71 0.05
CA GLY A 295 15.21 13.95 -0.02
C GLY A 295 15.19 14.71 1.31
N ALA A 296 14.45 15.82 1.35
CA ALA A 296 14.41 16.76 2.47
C ALA A 296 14.03 16.11 3.81
N ALA A 297 13.04 15.21 3.86
CA ALA A 297 12.65 14.54 5.11
C ALA A 297 13.80 13.71 5.71
N GLY A 298 14.68 13.15 4.87
CA GLY A 298 15.90 12.49 5.33
C GLY A 298 16.95 13.49 5.82
N GLN A 299 17.24 14.52 5.02
CA GLN A 299 18.23 15.56 5.35
C GLN A 299 17.92 16.27 6.66
N ASN A 300 16.64 16.54 6.93
CA ASN A 300 16.20 17.26 8.10
C ASN A 300 16.15 16.38 9.36
N GLY A 301 16.31 15.06 9.22
CA GLY A 301 16.35 14.09 10.31
C GLY A 301 15.03 13.38 10.62
N LEU A 302 13.94 13.66 9.87
CA LEU A 302 12.64 13.02 10.10
C LEU A 302 12.71 11.50 9.85
N VAL A 303 13.40 11.05 8.79
CA VAL A 303 13.58 9.61 8.52
C VAL A 303 14.29 8.92 9.68
N GLY A 304 15.29 9.57 10.28
CA GLY A 304 15.98 9.04 11.46
C GLY A 304 15.08 8.98 12.69
N ALA A 305 14.33 10.04 12.97
CA ALA A 305 13.39 10.08 14.10
C ALA A 305 12.30 8.99 13.98
N LEU A 306 11.71 8.84 12.79
CA LEU A 306 10.75 7.79 12.49
C LEU A 306 11.39 6.40 12.59
N GLY A 307 12.61 6.24 12.06
CA GLY A 307 13.36 4.98 12.12
C GLY A 307 13.63 4.52 13.55
N ASP A 308 14.22 5.38 14.38
CA ASP A 308 14.53 5.07 15.78
C ASP A 308 13.26 4.76 16.60
N ALA A 309 12.19 5.54 16.40
CA ALA A 309 10.93 5.33 17.09
C ALA A 309 10.25 4.03 16.64
N PHE A 310 10.31 3.70 15.35
CA PHE A 310 9.80 2.44 14.81
C PHE A 310 10.55 1.24 15.36
N ILE A 311 11.90 1.30 15.42
CA ILE A 311 12.72 0.22 16.00
C ILE A 311 12.33 0.01 17.46
N LYS A 312 12.21 1.08 18.26
CA LYS A 312 11.75 1.00 19.65
C LYS A 312 10.36 0.37 19.75
N PHE A 313 9.43 0.80 18.90
CA PHE A 313 8.08 0.27 18.83
C PHE A 313 8.08 -1.24 18.52
N ARG A 314 8.78 -1.69 17.47
CA ARG A 314 8.87 -3.11 17.11
C ARG A 314 9.37 -3.97 18.27
N VAL A 315 10.46 -3.55 18.91
CA VAL A 315 11.03 -4.27 20.06
C VAL A 315 10.05 -4.34 21.23
N SER A 316 9.34 -3.23 21.54
CA SER A 316 8.29 -3.23 22.58
C SER A 316 7.11 -4.16 22.29
N LYS A 317 6.93 -4.56 21.04
CA LYS A 317 5.90 -5.51 20.60
C LYS A 317 6.44 -6.94 20.46
N GLY A 318 7.68 -7.19 20.88
CA GLY A 318 8.29 -8.53 20.89
C GLY A 318 8.90 -8.98 19.56
N PHE A 319 9.06 -8.08 18.59
CA PHE A 319 9.74 -8.40 17.33
C PHE A 319 11.26 -8.27 17.44
N ASP A 320 11.97 -9.02 16.60
CA ASP A 320 13.42 -8.90 16.45
C ASP A 320 13.82 -7.49 16.00
N VAL A 321 14.93 -7.01 16.57
CA VAL A 321 15.50 -5.70 16.25
C VAL A 321 15.89 -5.65 14.76
N CYS A 322 15.52 -4.57 14.09
CA CYS A 322 15.95 -4.25 12.72
C CYS A 322 16.73 -2.93 12.70
N LYS A 323 17.29 -2.61 11.53
CA LYS A 323 17.90 -1.31 11.22
C LYS A 323 17.05 -0.57 10.20
N VAL A 324 17.15 0.76 10.18
CA VAL A 324 16.53 1.60 9.16
C VAL A 324 17.63 2.41 8.47
N ALA A 325 17.79 2.27 7.17
CA ALA A 325 18.72 3.03 6.34
C ALA A 325 17.98 4.12 5.57
N TRP A 326 18.51 5.33 5.60
CA TRP A 326 18.10 6.40 4.70
C TRP A 326 19.01 6.45 3.47
N CYS A 327 18.42 6.33 2.29
CA CYS A 327 19.07 6.56 1.00
C CYS A 327 18.66 7.94 0.50
N GLU A 328 19.62 8.83 0.31
CA GLU A 328 19.36 10.20 -0.17
C GLU A 328 18.96 10.19 -1.65
N SER A 329 17.87 10.85 -1.99
CA SER A 329 17.32 10.85 -3.35
C SER A 329 16.42 12.06 -3.63
N ASN A 330 16.30 12.42 -4.91
CA ASN A 330 15.20 13.27 -5.39
C ASN A 330 13.96 12.41 -5.73
N THR A 331 12.85 13.02 -6.14
CA THR A 331 11.60 12.30 -6.45
C THR A 331 11.80 11.26 -7.54
N SER A 332 12.38 11.61 -8.69
CA SER A 332 12.61 10.68 -9.80
C SER A 332 13.49 9.49 -9.41
N ASN A 333 14.61 9.75 -8.72
CA ASN A 333 15.51 8.70 -8.25
C ASN A 333 14.83 7.80 -7.22
N SER A 334 13.99 8.35 -6.35
CA SER A 334 13.23 7.56 -5.38
C SER A 334 12.31 6.56 -6.09
N LEU A 335 11.61 6.97 -7.14
CA LEU A 335 10.77 6.08 -7.93
C LEU A 335 11.59 5.02 -8.67
N ASN A 336 12.74 5.40 -9.24
CA ASN A 336 13.65 4.43 -9.87
C ASN A 336 14.15 3.41 -8.83
N TYR A 337 14.54 3.85 -7.64
CA TYR A 337 15.00 2.95 -6.57
C TYR A 337 13.90 2.01 -6.08
N LEU A 338 12.63 2.46 -6.05
CA LEU A 338 11.49 1.58 -5.80
C LEU A 338 11.34 0.56 -6.93
N ASN A 339 11.37 1.01 -8.19
CA ASN A 339 11.19 0.18 -9.37
C ASN A 339 12.27 -0.89 -9.53
N ASP A 340 13.47 -0.60 -9.04
CA ASP A 340 14.62 -1.50 -9.13
C ASP A 340 14.77 -2.41 -7.91
N GLY A 341 13.98 -2.18 -6.85
CA GLY A 341 14.12 -2.90 -5.57
C GLY A 341 15.39 -2.55 -4.81
N THR A 342 15.96 -1.36 -5.05
CA THR A 342 17.12 -0.80 -4.34
C THR A 342 16.74 -0.30 -2.95
N VAL A 343 15.50 0.14 -2.77
CA VAL A 343 14.93 0.55 -1.49
C VAL A 343 13.59 -0.15 -1.25
N ASP A 344 13.23 -0.31 0.03
CA ASP A 344 12.01 -0.97 0.45
C ASP A 344 10.80 -0.02 0.47
N ALA A 345 11.06 1.27 0.75
CA ALA A 345 10.05 2.32 0.77
C ALA A 345 10.65 3.65 0.29
N ALA A 346 9.78 4.59 -0.08
CA ALA A 346 10.19 5.96 -0.41
C ALA A 346 9.20 6.98 0.16
N ILE A 347 9.71 8.16 0.51
CA ILE A 347 8.90 9.31 0.91
C ILE A 347 8.98 10.38 -0.17
N THR A 348 7.83 10.75 -0.74
CA THR A 348 7.70 11.78 -1.77
C THR A 348 6.64 12.82 -1.39
N CYS A 349 6.88 14.08 -1.76
CA CYS A 349 5.88 15.14 -1.61
C CYS A 349 5.13 15.46 -2.91
N SER A 350 5.18 14.55 -3.90
CA SER A 350 4.55 14.73 -5.21
C SER A 350 3.37 13.75 -5.38
N PRO A 351 2.12 14.20 -5.17
CA PRO A 351 0.94 13.37 -5.43
C PRO A 351 0.90 12.77 -6.85
N PRO A 352 1.22 13.52 -7.93
CA PRO A 352 1.25 12.94 -9.27
C PRO A 352 2.28 11.81 -9.42
N ALA A 353 3.46 11.95 -8.82
CA ALA A 353 4.47 10.89 -8.86
C ALA A 353 4.05 9.67 -8.03
N ALA A 354 3.42 9.89 -6.87
CA ALA A 354 2.88 8.81 -6.05
C ALA A 354 1.80 8.01 -6.80
N ALA A 355 0.86 8.71 -7.46
CA ALA A 355 -0.18 8.07 -8.27
C ALA A 355 0.41 7.28 -9.44
N ALA A 356 1.34 7.87 -10.20
CA ALA A 356 2.02 7.18 -11.30
C ALA A 356 2.75 5.91 -10.84
N ALA A 357 3.40 5.95 -9.67
CA ALA A 357 4.08 4.78 -9.12
C ALA A 357 3.11 3.63 -8.79
N ILE A 358 1.88 3.92 -8.37
CA ILE A 358 0.84 2.90 -8.16
C ILE A 358 0.34 2.37 -9.51
N ASP A 359 -0.02 3.27 -10.43
CA ASP A 359 -0.59 2.91 -11.74
C ASP A 359 0.38 2.04 -12.57
N GLU A 360 1.68 2.29 -12.45
CA GLU A 360 2.74 1.53 -13.13
C GLU A 360 3.17 0.25 -12.37
N GLY A 361 2.61 -0.02 -11.19
CA GLY A 361 2.98 -1.18 -10.37
C GLY A 361 4.38 -1.09 -9.77
N ILE A 362 4.93 0.12 -9.62
CA ILE A 362 6.21 0.39 -8.96
C ILE A 362 6.05 0.31 -7.44
N ALA A 363 4.94 0.82 -6.92
CA ALA A 363 4.59 0.83 -5.49
C ALA A 363 3.25 0.13 -5.22
N LEU A 364 3.06 -0.34 -3.99
CA LEU A 364 1.82 -0.99 -3.55
C LEU A 364 0.74 0.03 -3.18
N ASP A 365 -0.52 -0.29 -3.50
CA ASP A 365 -1.71 0.42 -3.02
C ASP A 365 -2.12 -0.09 -1.63
N PRO A 366 -2.43 0.79 -0.65
CA PRO A 366 -2.54 2.25 -0.75
C PRO A 366 -1.22 3.00 -0.53
N VAL A 367 -1.15 4.23 -1.05
CA VAL A 367 -0.15 5.22 -0.60
C VAL A 367 -0.46 5.71 0.82
N HIS A 368 0.56 5.91 1.64
CA HIS A 368 0.39 6.30 3.04
C HIS A 368 0.66 7.78 3.25
N TYR A 369 -0.35 8.55 3.67
CA TYR A 369 -0.20 9.98 3.92
C TYR A 369 0.36 10.25 5.32
N ILE A 370 1.62 10.72 5.42
CA ILE A 370 2.37 10.69 6.68
C ILE A 370 2.76 12.06 7.26
N PHE A 371 2.79 13.14 6.48
CA PHE A 371 2.99 14.50 7.01
C PHE A 371 2.54 15.58 6.03
N ARG A 372 2.43 16.81 6.55
CA ARG A 372 2.23 18.04 5.78
C ARG A 372 3.49 18.91 5.85
N GLU A 373 3.95 19.38 4.70
CA GLU A 373 5.07 20.31 4.54
C GLU A 373 4.61 21.57 3.80
N HIS A 374 5.33 22.67 3.97
CA HIS A 374 4.99 23.96 3.35
C HIS A 374 6.20 24.55 2.64
N LEU A 375 5.99 25.06 1.43
CA LEU A 375 6.97 25.91 0.75
C LEU A 375 6.86 27.36 1.23
N LEU A 376 8.02 28.01 1.24
CA LEU A 376 8.19 29.43 1.46
C LEU A 376 8.65 30.10 0.17
N LEU A 377 8.09 31.28 -0.12
CA LEU A 377 8.78 32.26 -0.96
C LEU A 377 9.65 33.12 -0.05
N VAL A 378 10.96 33.05 -0.24
CA VAL A 378 11.95 33.86 0.49
C VAL A 378 12.74 34.74 -0.47
N GLY A 379 13.34 35.80 0.04
CA GLY A 379 14.23 36.68 -0.73
C GLY A 379 14.92 37.72 0.15
N PRO A 380 15.68 38.65 -0.44
CA PRO A 380 16.42 39.64 0.33
C PRO A 380 15.49 40.57 1.15
N PRO A 381 15.85 40.94 2.39
CA PRO A 381 15.05 41.84 3.23
C PRO A 381 14.81 43.23 2.63
N SER A 382 15.68 43.69 1.71
CA SER A 382 15.52 44.96 1.00
C SER A 382 14.33 44.99 0.04
N ASN A 383 13.74 43.82 -0.27
CA ASN A 383 12.58 43.66 -1.14
C ASN A 383 12.65 44.45 -2.47
N PRO A 384 13.69 44.25 -3.30
CA PRO A 384 13.86 45.01 -4.54
C PRO A 384 12.72 44.79 -5.55
N ALA A 385 12.00 43.67 -5.50
CA ALA A 385 10.80 43.45 -6.33
C ALA A 385 9.53 44.13 -5.77
N ASN A 386 9.60 44.74 -4.60
CA ASN A 386 8.48 45.37 -3.90
C ASN A 386 7.27 44.43 -3.75
N LEU A 387 7.52 43.21 -3.28
CA LEU A 387 6.48 42.22 -3.02
C LEU A 387 5.53 42.70 -1.93
N ASN A 388 4.23 42.61 -2.21
CA ASN A 388 3.16 42.82 -1.24
C ASN A 388 2.83 41.49 -0.55
N PRO A 389 2.97 41.36 0.79
CA PRO A 389 2.74 40.11 1.52
C PRO A 389 1.29 39.59 1.39
N ASN A 390 0.33 40.47 1.09
CA ASN A 390 -1.07 40.09 0.92
C ASN A 390 -1.40 39.55 -0.48
N SER A 391 -0.48 39.64 -1.45
CA SER A 391 -0.68 39.08 -2.78
C SER A 391 -0.68 37.56 -2.76
N ASP A 392 -1.39 36.94 -3.71
CA ASP A 392 -1.25 35.52 -4.00
C ASP A 392 0.12 35.21 -4.62
N ILE A 393 0.52 33.93 -4.59
CA ILE A 393 1.84 33.49 -5.03
C ILE A 393 2.08 33.73 -6.53
N THR A 394 1.04 33.64 -7.37
CA THR A 394 1.16 33.83 -8.83
C THR A 394 1.40 35.30 -9.14
N THR A 395 0.69 36.20 -8.43
CA THR A 395 0.93 37.65 -8.49
C THR A 395 2.34 38.00 -8.03
N MET A 396 2.85 37.39 -6.95
CA MET A 396 4.22 37.62 -6.50
C MET A 396 5.26 37.21 -7.56
N PHE A 397 5.09 36.06 -8.23
CA PHE A 397 5.97 35.63 -9.32
C PHE A 397 5.94 36.60 -10.52
N SER A 398 4.75 37.08 -10.90
CA SER A 398 4.59 38.11 -11.94
C SER A 398 5.32 39.41 -11.58
N THR A 399 5.24 39.83 -10.32
CA THR A 399 5.92 41.01 -9.79
C THR A 399 7.45 40.85 -9.81
N ILE A 400 7.98 39.71 -9.37
CA ILE A 400 9.41 39.39 -9.44
C ILE A 400 9.90 39.51 -10.89
N TYR A 401 9.20 38.89 -11.84
CA TYR A 401 9.58 38.94 -13.25
C TYR A 401 9.60 40.38 -13.80
N ARG A 402 8.55 41.16 -13.55
CA ARG A 402 8.47 42.55 -14.01
C ARG A 402 9.60 43.40 -13.45
N ALA A 403 9.92 43.25 -12.17
CA ALA A 403 11.00 43.99 -11.53
C ALA A 403 12.39 43.56 -12.05
N ALA A 404 12.57 42.27 -12.35
CA ALA A 404 13.80 41.76 -12.97
C ALA A 404 14.01 42.32 -14.38
N VAL A 405 12.96 42.32 -15.22
CA VAL A 405 13.01 42.87 -16.58
C VAL A 405 13.23 44.39 -16.59
N ALA A 406 12.66 45.11 -15.64
CA ALA A 406 12.88 46.55 -15.51
C ALA A 406 14.34 46.91 -15.22
N GLY A 407 15.10 46.04 -14.54
CA GLY A 407 16.55 46.14 -14.37
C GLY A 407 17.02 47.40 -13.64
N ASN A 408 16.14 48.08 -12.91
CA ASN A 408 16.37 49.41 -12.32
C ASN A 408 16.37 49.42 -10.78
N THR A 409 16.60 48.26 -10.16
CA THR A 409 16.58 48.03 -8.71
C THR A 409 17.97 47.63 -8.20
N TYR A 410 18.25 47.92 -6.92
CA TYR A 410 19.46 47.47 -6.24
C TYR A 410 19.11 46.80 -4.90
N PRO A 411 19.52 45.54 -4.66
CA PRO A 411 20.18 44.64 -5.61
C PRO A 411 19.25 44.30 -6.79
N SER A 412 19.82 43.83 -7.91
CA SER A 412 19.03 43.42 -9.06
C SER A 412 18.10 42.26 -8.70
N VAL A 413 16.85 42.30 -9.17
CA VAL A 413 15.88 41.23 -8.91
C VAL A 413 16.25 39.99 -9.73
N LEU A 414 16.57 38.91 -9.02
CA LEU A 414 16.85 37.59 -9.58
C LEU A 414 16.06 36.53 -8.82
N PHE A 415 15.77 35.42 -9.49
CA PHE A 415 15.15 34.24 -8.88
C PHE A 415 16.09 33.04 -8.99
N SER A 416 16.36 32.36 -7.87
CA SER A 416 17.16 31.14 -7.83
C SER A 416 16.26 29.94 -8.07
N HIS A 417 16.45 29.27 -9.21
CA HIS A 417 15.67 28.10 -9.64
C HIS A 417 16.49 26.82 -9.46
N ARG A 418 15.93 25.78 -8.81
CA ARG A 418 16.73 24.62 -8.37
C ARG A 418 17.21 23.70 -9.50
N ARG A 419 16.43 23.55 -10.57
CA ARG A 419 16.76 22.75 -11.78
C ARG A 419 17.20 21.30 -11.53
N ASP A 420 16.73 20.69 -10.44
CA ASP A 420 17.21 19.40 -9.92
C ASP A 420 16.15 18.28 -9.96
N ARG A 421 15.02 18.52 -10.65
CA ARG A 421 13.87 17.59 -10.71
C ARG A 421 13.24 17.28 -9.35
N SER A 422 13.53 18.08 -8.31
CA SER A 422 12.84 17.99 -7.02
C SER A 422 11.38 18.42 -7.12
N THR A 423 10.57 18.08 -6.12
CA THR A 423 9.19 18.58 -6.00
C THR A 423 9.15 20.11 -6.01
N THR A 424 10.08 20.77 -5.31
CA THR A 424 10.20 22.24 -5.32
C THR A 424 10.46 22.78 -6.73
N ASN A 425 11.37 22.16 -7.49
CA ASN A 425 11.61 22.53 -8.89
C ASN A 425 10.37 22.36 -9.79
N LEU A 426 9.58 21.31 -9.58
CA LEU A 426 8.32 21.11 -10.31
C LEU A 426 7.27 22.18 -9.98
N ILE A 427 7.18 22.59 -8.71
CA ILE A 427 6.28 23.66 -8.26
C ILE A 427 6.74 25.01 -8.81
N GLU A 428 8.03 25.35 -8.71
CA GLU A 428 8.63 26.55 -9.31
C GLU A 428 8.32 26.64 -10.80
N SER A 429 8.55 25.54 -11.53
CA SER A 429 8.27 25.44 -12.96
C SER A 429 6.78 25.64 -13.26
N THR A 430 5.91 25.13 -12.40
CA THR A 430 4.45 25.29 -12.53
C THR A 430 4.02 26.74 -12.31
N LEU A 431 4.59 27.42 -11.32
CA LEU A 431 4.32 28.83 -11.05
C LEU A 431 4.79 29.75 -12.18
N TRP A 432 5.98 29.51 -12.73
CA TRP A 432 6.50 30.25 -13.88
C TRP A 432 5.63 30.05 -15.13
N LYS A 433 5.17 28.81 -15.39
CA LYS A 433 4.20 28.53 -16.46
C LYS A 433 2.88 29.27 -16.26
N LYS A 434 2.35 29.34 -15.03
CA LYS A 434 1.10 30.06 -14.73
C LYS A 434 1.15 31.55 -15.06
N VAL A 435 2.33 32.17 -14.98
CA VAL A 435 2.51 33.59 -15.36
C VAL A 435 2.95 33.78 -16.82
N ASN A 436 3.10 32.70 -17.59
CA ASN A 436 3.66 32.71 -18.95
C ASN A 436 5.05 33.37 -19.05
N GLN A 437 5.90 33.18 -18.04
CA GLN A 437 7.27 33.73 -18.00
C GLN A 437 8.29 32.65 -17.60
N GLY A 438 9.57 33.00 -17.68
CA GLY A 438 10.67 32.23 -17.11
C GLY A 438 11.45 33.05 -16.07
N PRO A 439 12.18 32.40 -15.15
CA PRO A 439 13.02 33.08 -14.18
C PRO A 439 14.15 33.87 -14.86
N MET A 440 14.43 35.07 -14.35
CA MET A 440 15.65 35.84 -14.66
C MET A 440 16.73 35.42 -13.66
N GLU A 441 17.78 34.74 -14.13
CA GLU A 441 18.72 34.02 -13.28
C GLU A 441 20.18 34.45 -13.48
N ILE A 442 20.98 34.33 -12.42
CA ILE A 442 22.42 34.04 -12.50
C ILE A 442 22.59 32.64 -11.92
N ASN A 443 22.94 31.66 -12.75
CA ASN A 443 23.08 30.27 -12.33
C ASN A 443 24.25 30.16 -11.31
N PRO A 444 24.02 29.62 -10.09
CA PRO A 444 25.10 29.46 -9.12
C PRO A 444 26.14 28.41 -9.44
N PHE A 445 25.79 27.46 -10.31
CA PHE A 445 26.60 26.30 -10.59
C PHE A 445 27.01 26.32 -12.06
N PRO A 446 28.32 26.27 -12.39
CA PRO A 446 28.77 26.17 -13.76
C PRO A 446 28.11 24.96 -14.45
N GLU A 447 27.75 25.08 -15.72
CA GLU A 447 27.13 24.00 -16.53
C GLU A 447 27.87 22.65 -16.45
N HIS A 448 29.17 22.69 -16.12
CA HIS A 448 30.04 21.52 -15.97
C HIS A 448 29.72 20.62 -14.75
N ILE A 449 28.96 21.11 -13.76
CA ILE A 449 28.50 20.30 -12.62
C ILE A 449 27.22 19.52 -12.99
N ASN A 450 26.46 20.00 -13.99
CA ASN A 450 25.26 19.32 -14.51
C ASN A 450 25.57 18.39 -15.71
N SER A 451 26.84 18.29 -16.14
CA SER A 451 27.24 17.50 -17.32
C SER A 451 27.93 16.17 -16.99
N SER A 452 28.11 15.80 -15.73
CA SER A 452 28.55 14.44 -15.40
C SER A 452 27.32 13.56 -15.23
N SER A 453 27.23 12.54 -16.08
CA SER A 453 26.38 11.34 -15.95
C SER A 453 26.62 10.51 -14.67
N ASP A 454 27.21 11.11 -13.63
CA ASP A 454 27.51 10.51 -12.34
C ASP A 454 26.50 11.05 -11.31
N GLU A 455 25.56 10.21 -10.90
CA GLU A 455 24.89 10.02 -9.57
C GLU A 455 24.74 11.18 -8.56
N ARG A 456 25.02 12.45 -8.90
CA ARG A 456 24.96 13.66 -8.07
C ARG A 456 23.83 14.62 -8.49
N ASP A 457 22.75 14.08 -9.06
CA ASP A 457 21.54 14.80 -9.49
C ASP A 457 20.63 15.26 -8.31
N ALA A 458 21.17 15.37 -7.09
CA ALA A 458 20.47 15.99 -5.96
C ALA A 458 21.13 17.35 -5.68
N CYS A 459 20.52 18.43 -6.18
CA CYS A 459 20.88 19.77 -5.69
C CYS A 459 20.49 19.84 -4.21
N ASP A 460 21.48 20.01 -3.34
CA ASP A 460 21.28 20.17 -1.90
C ASP A 460 20.44 21.43 -1.65
N ALA A 461 19.22 21.24 -1.15
CA ALA A 461 18.28 22.33 -0.89
C ALA A 461 18.87 23.39 0.06
N SER A 462 19.74 22.99 0.98
CA SER A 462 20.46 23.90 1.89
C SER A 462 21.47 24.75 1.13
N LEU A 463 22.19 24.16 0.16
CA LEU A 463 23.15 24.88 -0.66
C LEU A 463 22.47 25.88 -1.60
N ALA A 464 21.33 25.51 -2.19
CA ALA A 464 20.52 26.41 -2.99
C ALA A 464 20.03 27.61 -2.17
N LEU A 465 19.52 27.37 -0.96
CA LEU A 465 19.10 28.42 -0.04
C LEU A 465 20.27 29.32 0.40
N HIS A 466 21.44 28.73 0.67
CA HIS A 466 22.67 29.44 1.00
C HIS A 466 23.09 30.41 -0.13
N ALA A 467 23.10 29.93 -1.37
CA ALA A 467 23.43 30.74 -2.54
C ALA A 467 22.43 31.89 -2.72
N ALA A 468 21.13 31.61 -2.64
CA ALA A 468 20.09 32.63 -2.75
C ALA A 468 20.24 33.73 -1.68
N ALA A 469 20.53 33.35 -0.44
CA ALA A 469 20.79 34.29 0.66
C ALA A 469 22.02 35.17 0.42
N ASN A 470 23.14 34.57 0.00
CA ASN A 470 24.40 35.30 -0.24
C ASN A 470 24.33 36.24 -1.44
N TRP A 471 23.57 35.88 -2.46
CA TRP A 471 23.43 36.66 -3.69
C TRP A 471 22.16 37.49 -3.74
N GLN A 472 21.45 37.59 -2.63
CA GLN A 472 20.26 38.44 -2.49
C GLN A 472 19.17 38.13 -3.54
N GLN A 473 18.94 36.84 -3.80
CA GLN A 473 17.96 36.36 -4.78
C GLN A 473 16.66 35.93 -4.09
N TYR A 474 15.54 35.98 -4.81
CA TYR A 474 14.31 35.31 -4.39
C TYR A 474 14.41 33.81 -4.71
N THR A 475 13.77 32.93 -3.94
CA THR A 475 13.72 31.49 -4.23
C THR A 475 12.55 30.83 -3.51
N LEU A 476 12.14 29.63 -3.94
CA LEU A 476 11.28 28.76 -3.16
C LEU A 476 12.12 27.79 -2.33
N THR A 477 11.74 27.58 -1.07
CA THR A 477 12.40 26.63 -0.18
C THR A 477 11.39 25.96 0.74
N GLU A 478 11.65 24.73 1.15
CA GLU A 478 10.83 24.04 2.14
C GLU A 478 10.99 24.71 3.51
N TYR A 479 9.90 24.79 4.29
CA TYR A 479 9.95 25.37 5.63
C TYR A 479 10.93 24.62 6.53
N SER A 480 10.97 23.30 6.40
CA SER A 480 11.94 22.45 7.07
C SER A 480 13.40 22.77 6.69
N THR A 481 13.71 22.93 5.39
CA THR A 481 15.04 23.38 4.91
C THR A 481 15.40 24.76 5.45
N TYR A 482 14.46 25.69 5.47
CA TYR A 482 14.66 27.02 6.05
C TYR A 482 14.97 26.95 7.55
N CYS A 483 14.27 26.10 8.31
CA CYS A 483 14.52 25.88 9.73
C CYS A 483 15.88 25.22 10.01
N LEU A 484 16.35 24.35 9.11
CA LEU A 484 17.68 23.74 9.20
C LEU A 484 18.81 24.77 9.01
N ASN A 485 18.56 25.83 8.26
CA ASN A 485 19.57 26.78 7.79
C ASN A 485 19.46 28.17 8.46
N THR A 486 19.47 28.19 9.80
CA THR A 486 19.28 29.41 10.61
C THR A 486 20.29 30.53 10.36
N VAL A 487 21.49 30.21 9.85
CA VAL A 487 22.57 31.17 9.52
C VAL A 487 22.22 32.14 8.38
N HIS A 488 21.07 31.93 7.71
CA HIS A 488 20.59 32.77 6.62
C HIS A 488 19.39 33.63 6.97
N HIS A 489 18.81 33.49 8.16
CA HIS A 489 17.56 34.17 8.53
C HIS A 489 17.69 35.69 8.62
N ASP A 490 18.89 36.21 8.87
CA ASP A 490 19.20 37.64 8.86
C ASP A 490 19.26 38.24 7.45
N ARG A 491 19.45 37.38 6.44
CA ARG A 491 19.61 37.74 5.02
C ARG A 491 18.43 37.32 4.14
N LEU A 492 17.40 36.72 4.73
CA LEU A 492 16.20 36.28 4.05
C LEU A 492 14.95 36.77 4.80
N ALA A 493 14.04 37.39 4.06
CA ALA A 493 12.68 37.65 4.49
C ALA A 493 11.74 36.60 3.89
N ILE A 494 10.78 36.14 4.68
CA ILE A 494 9.69 35.27 4.21
C ILE A 494 8.57 36.16 3.66
N TYR A 495 8.26 36.01 2.38
CA TYR A 495 7.21 36.78 1.70
C TYR A 495 5.90 36.01 1.60
N LYS A 496 5.95 34.68 1.53
CA LYS A 496 4.78 33.80 1.54
C LYS A 496 5.13 32.46 2.16
N ARG A 497 4.16 31.85 2.83
CA ARG A 497 4.21 30.48 3.35
C ARG A 497 2.93 29.76 2.95
N GLY A 498 3.05 28.52 2.48
CA GLY A 498 1.90 27.67 2.20
C GLY A 498 1.05 27.41 3.45
N GLN A 499 -0.24 27.22 3.26
CA GLN A 499 -1.21 27.01 4.34
C GLN A 499 -1.86 25.61 4.26
N ASP A 500 -2.44 25.16 5.37
CA ASP A 500 -3.14 23.87 5.48
C ASP A 500 -4.63 23.96 5.11
N ASP A 501 -5.18 25.17 4.98
CA ASP A 501 -6.62 25.43 4.86
C ASP A 501 -7.15 25.39 3.42
N ASP A 502 -6.27 25.49 2.42
CA ASP A 502 -6.61 25.42 1.01
C ASP A 502 -5.86 24.26 0.32
N PRO A 503 -6.54 23.16 -0.03
CA PRO A 503 -5.93 22.04 -0.74
C PRO A 503 -5.48 22.38 -2.17
N SER A 504 -5.84 23.57 -2.69
CA SER A 504 -5.36 24.10 -3.97
C SER A 504 -4.15 25.02 -3.84
N ASP A 505 -3.67 25.29 -2.62
CA ASP A 505 -2.44 26.05 -2.39
C ASP A 505 -1.25 25.33 -3.02
N LEU A 506 -0.62 25.96 -4.01
CA LEU A 506 0.56 25.42 -4.69
C LEU A 506 1.79 25.32 -3.77
N LEU A 507 1.79 26.02 -2.63
CA LEU A 507 2.85 25.96 -1.64
C LEU A 507 2.61 24.90 -0.56
N PHE A 508 1.48 24.18 -0.61
CA PHE A 508 1.21 23.04 0.25
C PHE A 508 1.80 21.75 -0.35
N MET A 509 2.54 20.98 0.46
CA MET A 509 3.24 19.77 0.02
C MET A 509 2.87 18.56 0.90
N PRO A 510 1.94 17.70 0.46
CA PRO A 510 1.58 16.49 1.19
C PRO A 510 2.67 15.41 1.06
N GLY A 511 3.17 14.91 2.19
CA GLY A 511 4.18 13.86 2.26
C GLY A 511 3.57 12.45 2.26
N TYR A 512 3.83 11.70 1.19
CA TYR A 512 3.39 10.32 1.03
C TYR A 512 4.54 9.34 1.17
N LEU A 513 4.27 8.24 1.87
CA LEU A 513 5.14 7.06 1.93
C LEU A 513 4.59 5.98 1.00
N LEU A 514 5.47 5.50 0.13
CA LEU A 514 5.25 4.47 -0.87
C LEU A 514 5.99 3.21 -0.45
N VAL A 515 5.33 2.05 -0.46
CA VAL A 515 5.98 0.75 -0.26
C VAL A 515 6.33 0.18 -1.63
N SER A 516 7.58 -0.25 -1.84
CA SER A 516 8.00 -0.83 -3.11
C SER A 516 7.27 -2.16 -3.37
N ALA A 517 6.70 -2.33 -4.56
CA ALA A 517 6.22 -3.63 -5.03
C ALA A 517 7.35 -4.65 -5.21
N ARG A 518 8.60 -4.17 -5.20
CA ARG A 518 9.85 -4.94 -5.31
C ARG A 518 10.77 -4.68 -4.12
N ALA A 519 10.20 -4.37 -2.95
CA ALA A 519 10.97 -4.24 -1.71
C ALA A 519 11.85 -5.49 -1.52
N ARG A 520 12.87 -5.45 -0.67
CA ARG A 520 13.61 -6.64 -0.20
C ARG A 520 13.03 -7.15 1.11
N ASN A 521 12.46 -6.26 1.90
CA ASN A 521 11.84 -6.54 3.19
C ASN A 521 10.38 -6.00 3.20
N PRO A 522 9.44 -6.64 2.48
CA PRO A 522 8.12 -6.04 2.22
C PRO A 522 7.27 -5.95 3.49
N ILE A 523 7.32 -7.00 4.33
CA ILE A 523 6.59 -7.06 5.60
C ILE A 523 7.08 -5.93 6.50
N LEU A 524 8.40 -5.72 6.55
CA LEU A 524 8.98 -4.65 7.36
C LEU A 524 8.62 -3.25 6.81
N ALA A 525 8.60 -3.09 5.48
CA ALA A 525 8.22 -1.86 4.81
C ALA A 525 6.75 -1.51 5.00
N GLU A 526 5.84 -2.48 4.84
CA GLU A 526 4.42 -2.33 5.12
C GLU A 526 4.17 -2.06 6.61
N GLN A 527 4.87 -2.75 7.51
CA GLN A 527 4.81 -2.48 8.95
C GLN A 527 5.22 -1.05 9.28
N PHE A 528 6.32 -0.56 8.67
CA PHE A 528 6.79 0.81 8.84
C PHE A 528 5.78 1.81 8.28
N ALA A 529 5.26 1.58 7.07
CA ALA A 529 4.28 2.42 6.41
C ALA A 529 2.99 2.58 7.23
N ALA A 530 2.43 1.45 7.66
CA ALA A 530 1.22 1.42 8.48
C ALA A 530 1.45 2.05 9.87
N TRP A 531 2.62 1.83 10.48
CA TRP A 531 2.97 2.46 11.76
C TRP A 531 3.18 3.97 11.62
N ALA A 532 3.88 4.42 10.58
CA ALA A 532 4.17 5.83 10.33
C ALA A 532 2.88 6.64 10.09
N ALA A 533 1.90 6.05 9.39
CA ALA A 533 0.58 6.64 9.19
C ALA A 533 -0.36 6.48 10.40
N GLY A 534 -0.02 5.62 11.36
CA GLY A 534 -0.81 5.37 12.57
C GLY A 534 -0.53 6.37 13.71
N PRO A 535 -1.29 6.31 14.81
CA PRO A 535 -1.20 7.29 15.91
C PRO A 535 0.20 7.45 16.49
N GLU A 536 0.94 6.36 16.70
CA GLU A 536 2.28 6.41 17.28
C GLU A 536 3.31 7.01 16.33
N GLY A 537 3.21 6.75 15.03
CA GLY A 537 4.06 7.38 14.01
C GLY A 537 3.73 8.86 13.83
N GLN A 538 2.45 9.21 13.82
CA GLN A 538 1.99 10.60 13.73
C GLN A 538 2.38 11.42 14.97
N ALA A 539 2.43 10.82 16.16
CA ALA A 539 2.98 11.47 17.35
C ALA A 539 4.47 11.83 17.20
N VAL A 540 5.25 11.03 16.45
CA VAL A 540 6.64 11.36 16.12
C VAL A 540 6.71 12.55 15.16
N VAL A 541 5.86 12.57 14.14
CA VAL A 541 5.78 13.69 13.17
C VAL A 541 5.39 14.99 13.87
N ASP A 542 4.34 14.97 14.69
CA ASP A 542 3.85 16.14 15.44
C ASP A 542 4.88 16.66 16.45
N GLY A 543 5.57 15.74 17.13
CA GLY A 543 6.64 16.06 18.06
C GLY A 543 7.98 16.43 17.40
N PHE A 544 8.12 16.27 16.09
CA PHE A 544 9.39 16.43 15.41
C PHE A 544 9.82 17.90 15.34
N LYS A 545 11.00 18.18 15.88
CA LYS A 545 11.57 19.53 15.90
C LYS A 545 12.98 19.55 15.34
N ILE A 546 13.21 20.41 14.35
CA ILE A 546 14.56 20.70 13.85
C ILE A 546 15.30 21.49 14.93
N TYR A 547 16.47 20.99 15.32
CA TYR A 547 17.30 21.47 16.45
C TYR A 547 16.52 21.67 17.76
N ASN A 548 15.46 20.88 18.01
CA ASN A 548 14.54 21.01 19.15
C ASN A 548 13.80 22.36 19.26
N LYS A 549 13.78 23.17 18.20
CA LYS A 549 13.22 24.53 18.23
C LYS A 549 12.03 24.73 17.30
N HIS A 550 12.08 24.18 16.09
CA HIS A 550 11.10 24.47 15.05
C HIS A 550 10.30 23.22 14.67
N SER A 551 8.97 23.25 14.88
CA SER A 551 8.06 22.23 14.36
C SER A 551 8.01 22.37 12.83
N ALA A 552 8.58 21.40 12.13
CA ALA A 552 8.81 21.50 10.68
C ALA A 552 7.70 20.88 9.84
N TYR A 553 6.95 19.94 10.41
CA TYR A 553 5.89 19.19 9.75
C TYR A 553 4.62 19.23 10.61
N SER A 554 3.45 19.13 9.98
CA SER A 554 2.19 18.87 10.69
C SER A 554 1.77 17.41 10.47
N ALA A 555 1.31 16.73 11.54
CA ALA A 555 0.77 15.37 11.44
C ALA A 555 -0.52 15.31 10.60
N THR A 556 -0.88 14.13 10.10
CA THR A 556 -2.09 13.87 9.30
C THR A 556 -3.26 13.36 10.15
N LEU A 557 -3.01 12.98 11.41
CA LEU A 557 -4.03 12.63 12.41
C LEU A 557 -4.02 13.66 13.56
N GLY A 558 -5.10 14.45 13.67
CA GLY A 558 -5.28 15.60 14.60
C GLY A 558 -4.85 16.93 13.95
N GLU A 559 -5.55 18.07 14.08
CA GLU A 559 -6.56 18.55 15.03
C GLU A 559 -8.02 18.21 14.67
N GLY A 560 -8.77 17.75 15.67
CA GLY A 560 -10.23 17.77 15.74
C GLY A 560 -10.64 18.33 17.09
#